data_AF-A0A7C3GP84-F1
#
_entry.id   AF-A0A7C3GP84-F1
#
_cell.length_a   1.000
_cell.length_b   1.000
_cell.length_c   1.000
_cell.angle_alpha   90.00
_cell.angle_beta   90.00
_cell.angle_gamma   90.00
#
_symmetry.space_group_name_H-M   'P 1'
#
loop_
_entity.id
_entity.type
_entity.pdbx_description
1 polymer ?
#
loop_
_entity_poly.entity_id
_entity_poly.type
_entity_poly.pdbx_seq_one_letter_code
_entity_poly.pdbx_strand_id
1 'polypeptide(L)'
;MQKLLTKLRNTPPLQLLKQAILLSIGLFLVAQLVPYGRNHTNPPVVTNIAWDSPETEQLVKAACYDCHSNETIWPWYSNIAPVSWLVQRDTEEGREKLNFSEWSTAQTITLRQVQDDDEEEEEAREGGERENGVDEIVEQIEKGKMPPLIYPITHPNARMSDADRAQLIAGIRASLG
;
A
#
# COMPACT_ATOMS: atom_id res chain seq x y z
N MET A 1 24.14 21.67 -28.74
CA MET A 1 24.83 20.66 -27.89
C MET A 1 26.31 20.94 -27.65
N GLN A 2 27.15 21.14 -28.68
CA GLN A 2 28.61 21.34 -28.48
C GLN A 2 29.00 22.45 -27.48
N LYS A 3 28.39 23.64 -27.55
CA LYS A 3 28.65 24.74 -26.59
C LYS A 3 28.34 24.39 -25.12
N LEU A 4 27.36 23.51 -24.90
CA LEU A 4 26.98 23.06 -23.55
C LEU A 4 28.02 22.07 -23.00
N LEU A 5 28.49 21.16 -23.86
CA LEU A 5 29.52 20.17 -23.54
C LEU A 5 30.87 20.83 -23.22
N THR A 6 31.28 21.87 -23.97
CA THR A 6 32.53 22.60 -23.67
C THR A 6 32.44 23.38 -22.36
N LYS A 7 31.27 23.94 -22.03
CA LYS A 7 31.04 24.66 -20.77
C LYS A 7 31.06 23.69 -19.59
N LEU A 8 30.40 22.54 -19.70
CA LEU A 8 30.44 21.48 -18.69
C LEU A 8 31.86 20.96 -18.45
N ARG A 9 32.66 20.77 -19.50
CA ARG A 9 34.05 20.30 -19.40
C ARG A 9 34.98 21.28 -18.66
N ASN A 10 34.75 22.59 -18.77
CA ASN A 10 35.66 23.61 -18.25
C ASN A 10 35.18 24.25 -16.92
N THR A 11 34.01 23.86 -16.41
CA THR A 11 33.49 24.36 -15.12
C THR A 11 34.12 23.54 -13.99
N PRO A 12 34.71 24.16 -12.94
CA PRO A 12 35.31 23.40 -11.85
C PRO A 12 34.24 22.51 -11.17
N PRO A 13 34.62 21.30 -10.71
CA PRO A 13 33.67 20.30 -10.21
C PRO A 13 32.81 20.83 -9.05
N LEU A 14 33.37 21.71 -8.22
CA LEU A 14 32.65 22.36 -7.12
C LEU A 14 31.53 23.29 -7.60
N GLN A 15 31.69 23.96 -8.74
CA GLN A 15 30.63 24.82 -9.32
C GLN A 15 29.53 24.00 -9.99
N LEU A 16 29.88 22.89 -10.66
CA LEU A 16 28.89 21.95 -11.21
C LEU A 16 28.06 21.31 -10.09
N LEU A 17 28.70 20.91 -8.98
CA LEU A 17 28.01 20.40 -7.80
C LEU A 17 27.04 21.43 -7.21
N LYS A 18 27.48 22.69 -7.05
CA LYS A 18 26.60 23.77 -6.57
C LYS A 18 25.38 23.98 -7.48
N GLN A 19 25.58 23.99 -8.79
CA GLN A 19 24.47 24.11 -9.74
C GLN A 19 23.50 22.92 -9.64
N ALA A 20 24.02 21.70 -9.54
CA ALA A 20 23.20 20.51 -9.35
C ALA A 20 22.39 20.54 -8.04
N ILE A 21 22.99 20.97 -6.93
CA ILE A 21 22.30 21.13 -5.65
C ILE A 21 21.18 22.19 -5.75
N LEU A 22 21.49 23.37 -6.31
CA LEU A 22 20.50 24.43 -6.47
C LEU A 22 19.34 24.01 -7.38
N LEU A 23 19.63 23.31 -8.47
CA LEU A 23 18.60 22.74 -9.34
C LEU A 23 17.75 21.71 -8.62
N SER A 24 18.36 20.83 -7.82
CA SER A 24 17.65 19.80 -7.05
C SER A 24 16.74 20.41 -5.99
N ILE A 25 17.22 21.44 -5.26
CA ILE A 25 16.41 22.18 -4.29
C ILE A 25 15.26 22.90 -5.00
N GLY A 26 15.53 23.57 -6.12
CA GLY A 26 14.50 24.24 -6.91
C GLY A 26 13.41 23.26 -7.37
N LEU A 27 13.80 22.10 -7.90
CA LEU A 27 12.87 21.05 -8.30
C LEU A 27 12.07 20.49 -7.11
N PHE A 28 12.73 20.25 -5.98
CA PHE A 28 12.06 19.79 -4.76
C PHE A 28 11.01 20.78 -4.27
N LEU A 29 11.34 22.09 -4.23
CA LEU A 29 10.41 23.15 -3.82
C LEU A 29 9.22 23.25 -4.79
N VAL A 30 9.46 23.15 -6.10
CA VAL A 30 8.39 23.11 -7.11
C VAL A 30 7.51 21.86 -6.93
N ALA A 31 8.10 20.70 -6.65
CA ALA A 31 7.34 19.48 -6.38
C ALA A 31 6.41 19.64 -5.16
N GLN A 32 6.81 20.39 -4.13
CA GLN A 32 5.93 20.68 -2.99
C GLN A 32 4.70 21.53 -3.33
N LEU A 33 4.64 22.15 -4.52
CA LEU A 33 3.46 22.92 -4.95
C LEU A 33 2.33 22.03 -5.49
N VAL A 34 2.60 20.77 -5.81
CA VAL A 34 1.56 19.82 -6.23
C VAL A 34 0.80 19.35 -4.99
N PRO A 35 -0.52 19.60 -4.89
CA PRO A 35 -1.28 19.36 -3.66
C PRO A 35 -1.68 17.89 -3.44
N TYR A 36 -1.34 16.98 -4.36
CA TYR A 36 -1.67 15.55 -4.27
C TYR A 36 -1.04 14.90 -3.02
N GLY A 37 -1.80 14.06 -2.34
CA GLY A 37 -1.37 13.36 -1.13
C GLY A 37 -1.10 14.27 0.08
N ARG A 38 -1.77 15.42 0.21
CA ARG A 38 -1.58 16.32 1.37
C ARG A 38 -2.77 16.40 2.32
N ASN A 39 -3.98 16.06 1.86
CA ASN A 39 -5.20 16.27 2.63
C ASN A 39 -5.44 15.14 3.65
N HIS A 40 -4.87 13.94 3.44
CA HIS A 40 -4.85 12.81 4.39
C HIS A 40 -6.18 12.54 5.12
N THR A 41 -7.28 12.76 4.42
CA THR A 41 -8.62 12.56 4.95
C THR A 41 -8.99 11.10 4.84
N ASN A 42 -9.50 10.54 5.93
CA ASN A 42 -10.07 9.20 5.93
C ASN A 42 -11.57 9.27 5.61
N PRO A 43 -12.08 8.40 4.73
CA PRO A 43 -13.52 8.18 4.61
C PRO A 43 -14.11 7.67 5.94
N PRO A 44 -15.44 7.69 6.11
CA PRO A 44 -16.06 7.10 7.30
C PRO A 44 -15.86 5.57 7.33
N VAL A 45 -15.75 5.00 8.54
CA VAL A 45 -15.81 3.54 8.75
C VAL A 45 -17.26 3.10 8.59
N VAL A 46 -17.50 2.13 7.71
CA VAL A 46 -18.85 1.65 7.36
C VAL A 46 -19.18 0.36 8.11
N THR A 47 -18.18 -0.51 8.29
CA THR A 47 -18.30 -1.78 9.00
C THR A 47 -17.20 -1.91 10.05
N ASN A 48 -17.55 -2.53 11.17
CA ASN A 48 -16.58 -2.93 12.18
C ASN A 48 -16.58 -4.46 12.28
N ILE A 49 -15.42 -5.06 12.03
CA ILE A 49 -15.22 -6.51 12.06
C ILE A 49 -15.09 -6.93 13.52
N ALA A 50 -15.91 -7.91 13.93
CA ALA A 50 -15.75 -8.58 15.21
C ALA A 50 -14.65 -9.64 15.08
N TRP A 51 -13.41 -9.26 15.34
CA TRP A 51 -12.27 -10.19 15.36
C TRP A 51 -12.44 -11.27 16.42
N ASP A 52 -11.90 -12.46 16.16
CA ASP A 52 -11.95 -13.62 17.06
C ASP A 52 -11.33 -13.35 18.43
N SER A 53 -10.32 -12.48 18.47
CA SER A 53 -9.57 -12.14 19.68
C SER A 53 -8.99 -10.71 19.61
N PRO A 54 -8.75 -10.07 20.78
CA PRO A 54 -8.05 -8.78 20.86
C PRO A 54 -6.64 -8.82 20.25
N GLU A 55 -5.99 -9.98 20.31
CA GLU A 55 -4.66 -10.21 19.74
C GLU A 55 -4.70 -10.14 18.21
N THR A 56 -5.67 -10.80 17.57
CA THR A 56 -5.88 -10.69 16.11
C THR A 56 -6.17 -9.26 15.71
N GLU A 57 -7.07 -8.57 16.40
CA GLU A 57 -7.40 -7.18 16.10
C GLU A 57 -6.15 -6.28 16.14
N GLN A 58 -5.30 -6.44 17.16
CA GLN A 58 -4.06 -5.68 17.28
C GLN A 58 -3.10 -5.94 16.12
N LEU A 59 -2.93 -7.21 15.72
CA LEU A 59 -2.05 -7.58 14.61
C LEU A 59 -2.56 -7.03 13.28
N VAL A 60 -3.85 -7.16 12.98
CA VAL A 60 -4.43 -6.64 11.73
C VAL A 60 -4.33 -5.10 11.70
N LYS A 61 -4.63 -4.42 12.82
CA LYS A 61 -4.50 -2.96 12.90
C LYS A 61 -3.06 -2.50 12.70
N ALA A 62 -2.09 -3.19 13.28
CA ALA A 62 -0.68 -2.83 13.16
C ALA A 62 -0.09 -3.11 11.78
N ALA A 63 -0.52 -4.20 11.12
CA ALA A 63 0.09 -4.65 9.87
C ALA A 63 -0.67 -4.21 8.60
N CYS A 64 -1.99 -3.97 8.69
CA CYS A 64 -2.83 -3.85 7.51
C CYS A 64 -3.62 -2.53 7.42
N TYR A 65 -4.10 -1.98 8.54
CA TYR A 65 -5.12 -0.91 8.51
C TYR A 65 -4.62 0.39 7.88
N ASP A 66 -3.33 0.71 7.98
CA ASP A 66 -2.81 1.94 7.36
C ASP A 66 -2.98 1.97 5.84
N CYS A 67 -3.02 0.82 5.16
CA CYS A 67 -3.22 0.74 3.71
C CYS A 67 -4.57 0.14 3.31
N HIS A 68 -5.16 -0.71 4.14
CA HIS A 68 -6.37 -1.47 3.83
C HIS A 68 -7.56 -1.12 4.72
N SER A 69 -7.62 0.07 5.31
CA SER A 69 -8.81 0.50 6.05
C SER A 69 -9.04 2.01 5.95
N ASN A 70 -10.25 2.45 6.33
CA ASN A 70 -10.58 3.87 6.49
C ASN A 70 -10.07 4.43 7.84
N GLU A 71 -9.23 3.70 8.56
CA GLU A 71 -8.62 4.11 9.82
C GLU A 71 -7.13 4.41 9.69
N THR A 72 -6.66 4.73 8.47
CA THR A 72 -5.24 4.99 8.21
C THR A 72 -4.65 6.06 9.11
N ILE A 73 -3.53 5.74 9.76
CA ILE A 73 -2.71 6.70 10.49
C ILE A 73 -1.66 7.26 9.54
N TRP A 74 -1.88 8.47 9.05
CA TRP A 74 -0.98 9.10 8.09
C TRP A 74 0.31 9.57 8.77
N PRO A 75 1.49 9.01 8.41
CA PRO A 75 2.75 9.41 9.02
C PRO A 75 3.17 10.79 8.56
N TRP A 76 3.91 11.54 9.36
CA TRP A 76 4.29 12.93 9.05
C TRP A 76 4.95 13.10 7.66
N TYR A 77 5.75 12.11 7.24
CA TYR A 77 6.46 12.13 5.96
C TYR A 77 5.54 11.98 4.75
N SER A 78 4.29 11.54 4.93
CA SER A 78 3.30 11.52 3.86
C SER A 78 2.88 12.93 3.44
N ASN A 79 3.31 14.00 4.12
CA ASN A 79 3.02 15.39 3.73
C ASN A 79 4.09 16.02 2.82
N ILE A 80 5.14 15.27 2.46
CA ILE A 80 6.31 15.77 1.73
C ILE A 80 6.44 15.05 0.39
N ALA A 81 6.40 15.80 -0.71
CA ALA A 81 6.58 15.22 -2.04
C ALA A 81 8.05 14.78 -2.25
N PRO A 82 8.31 13.72 -3.05
CA PRO A 82 7.35 12.89 -3.76
C PRO A 82 6.75 11.75 -2.91
N VAL A 83 7.19 11.59 -1.67
CA VAL A 83 6.75 10.49 -0.79
C VAL A 83 5.25 10.56 -0.54
N SER A 84 4.72 11.77 -0.36
CA SER A 84 3.27 12.02 -0.23
C SER A 84 2.44 11.40 -1.35
N TRP A 85 2.92 11.47 -2.59
CA TRP A 85 2.21 10.93 -3.73
C TRP A 85 2.21 9.41 -3.75
N LEU A 86 3.35 8.81 -3.39
CA LEU A 86 3.47 7.36 -3.33
C LEU A 86 2.59 6.78 -2.22
N VAL A 87 2.66 7.35 -1.02
CA VAL A 87 1.85 6.88 0.12
C VAL A 87 0.37 7.05 -0.18
N GLN A 88 -0.05 8.19 -0.74
CA GLN A 88 -1.46 8.39 -1.11
C GLN A 88 -1.94 7.35 -2.12
N ARG A 89 -1.20 7.17 -3.23
CA ARG A 89 -1.55 6.21 -4.28
C ARG A 89 -1.59 4.78 -3.76
N ASP A 90 -0.59 4.37 -3.00
CA ASP A 90 -0.48 3.00 -2.50
C ASP A 90 -1.59 2.69 -1.46
N THR A 91 -2.00 3.68 -0.65
CA THR A 91 -3.16 3.55 0.25
C THR A 91 -4.49 3.52 -0.54
N GLU A 92 -4.64 4.33 -1.59
CA GLU A 92 -5.82 4.29 -2.48
C GLU A 92 -5.95 2.93 -3.17
N GLU A 93 -4.89 2.46 -3.85
CA GLU A 93 -4.85 1.16 -4.51
C GLU A 93 -5.03 -0.01 -3.52
N GLY A 94 -4.46 0.13 -2.31
CA GLY A 94 -4.64 -0.84 -1.23
C GLY A 94 -6.11 -0.99 -0.83
N ARG A 95 -6.80 0.13 -0.56
CA ARG A 95 -8.23 0.16 -0.21
C ARG A 95 -9.13 -0.32 -1.34
N GLU A 96 -8.79 -0.05 -2.59
CA GLU A 96 -9.56 -0.50 -3.76
C GLU A 96 -9.57 -2.03 -3.87
N LYS A 97 -8.45 -2.70 -3.55
CA LYS A 97 -8.35 -4.17 -3.57
C LYS A 97 -8.91 -4.82 -2.31
N LEU A 98 -8.72 -4.18 -1.15
CA LEU A 98 -9.15 -4.67 0.15
C LEU A 98 -9.34 -3.52 1.14
N ASN A 99 -10.53 -3.41 1.73
CA ASN A 99 -10.82 -2.41 2.77
C ASN A 99 -11.57 -3.00 3.97
N PHE A 100 -10.88 -3.21 5.09
CA PHE A 100 -11.45 -3.76 6.33
C PHE A 100 -12.56 -2.88 6.93
N SER A 101 -12.54 -1.57 6.70
CA SER A 101 -13.59 -0.66 7.18
C SER A 101 -14.86 -0.68 6.32
N GLU A 102 -14.80 -1.34 5.17
CA GLU A 102 -15.92 -1.52 4.24
C GLU A 102 -16.23 -3.00 3.98
N TRP A 103 -15.56 -3.89 4.74
CA TRP A 103 -15.70 -5.33 4.59
C TRP A 103 -17.15 -5.74 4.79
N SER A 104 -17.72 -6.40 3.79
CA SER A 104 -19.02 -7.03 3.87
C SER A 104 -18.94 -8.38 3.18
N THR A 105 -19.77 -9.34 3.58
CA THR A 105 -19.90 -10.62 2.85
C THR A 105 -20.29 -10.39 1.38
N ALA A 106 -20.82 -9.21 1.03
CA ALA A 106 -21.05 -8.79 -0.34
C ALA A 106 -19.75 -8.38 -1.07
N GLN A 107 -18.73 -7.80 -0.42
CA GLN A 107 -17.44 -7.49 -1.05
C GLN A 107 -16.68 -8.75 -1.47
N THR A 108 -16.84 -9.85 -0.75
CA THR A 108 -16.40 -11.20 -1.18
C THR A 108 -17.06 -11.63 -2.50
N ILE A 109 -18.23 -11.07 -2.83
CA ILE A 109 -18.96 -11.32 -4.08
C ILE A 109 -18.62 -10.25 -5.15
N THR A 110 -18.16 -9.04 -4.80
CA THR A 110 -18.02 -7.91 -5.75
C THR A 110 -16.63 -7.78 -6.41
N LEU A 111 -15.59 -8.50 -5.95
CA LEU A 111 -14.38 -8.72 -6.78
C LEU A 111 -14.69 -9.47 -8.10
N ARG A 112 -15.93 -9.99 -8.24
CA ARG A 112 -16.50 -10.62 -9.43
C ARG A 112 -16.91 -9.65 -10.55
N GLN A 113 -16.88 -8.33 -10.37
CA GLN A 113 -17.60 -7.40 -11.27
C GLN A 113 -16.73 -6.27 -11.85
N VAL A 114 -15.54 -6.61 -12.36
CA VAL A 114 -14.86 -5.75 -13.35
C VAL A 114 -14.40 -6.59 -14.54
N GLN A 115 -15.37 -6.76 -15.44
CA GLN A 115 -15.24 -6.82 -16.90
C GLN A 115 -14.58 -8.05 -17.55
N ASP A 116 -15.43 -9.00 -17.89
CA ASP A 116 -15.30 -9.96 -18.99
C ASP A 116 -15.59 -9.27 -20.34
N ASP A 117 -14.59 -8.55 -20.84
CA ASP A 117 -14.35 -8.42 -22.28
C ASP A 117 -12.93 -8.99 -22.42
N ASP A 118 -12.71 -10.23 -22.84
CA ASP A 118 -12.75 -10.65 -24.23
C ASP A 118 -12.98 -12.17 -24.26
N GLU A 119 -13.89 -12.61 -25.12
CA GLU A 119 -14.12 -14.01 -25.46
C GLU A 119 -12.83 -14.60 -26.10
N GLU A 120 -12.21 -15.61 -25.47
CA GLU A 120 -11.70 -16.80 -26.18
C GLU A 120 -11.28 -17.93 -25.22
N GLU A 121 -12.21 -18.89 -25.14
CA GLU A 121 -12.05 -20.36 -25.05
C GLU A 121 -11.15 -21.00 -23.97
N GLU A 122 -11.82 -21.48 -22.94
CA GLU A 122 -12.06 -22.93 -22.76
C GLU A 122 -10.91 -23.88 -23.16
N GLU A 123 -9.92 -24.03 -22.28
CA GLU A 123 -9.24 -25.31 -22.12
C GLU A 123 -9.34 -25.81 -20.67
N ALA A 124 -10.15 -26.87 -20.54
CA ALA A 124 -9.97 -28.01 -19.66
C ALA A 124 -9.91 -27.78 -18.14
N ARG A 125 -11.01 -28.18 -17.51
CA ARG A 125 -11.16 -28.59 -16.11
C ARG A 125 -9.93 -29.35 -15.57
N GLU A 126 -9.23 -28.74 -14.62
CA GLU A 126 -8.71 -29.40 -13.42
C GLU A 126 -8.93 -28.46 -12.23
N GLY A 127 -9.28 -29.02 -11.07
CA GLY A 127 -9.98 -28.32 -9.99
C GLY A 127 -9.32 -27.02 -9.50
N GLY A 128 -10.13 -25.96 -9.39
CA GLY A 128 -9.79 -24.75 -8.66
C GLY A 128 -10.94 -24.40 -7.73
N GLU A 129 -10.72 -24.57 -6.44
CA GLU A 129 -11.62 -24.09 -5.40
C GLU A 129 -11.92 -22.59 -5.57
N ARG A 130 -13.11 -22.19 -5.18
CA ARG A 130 -13.49 -20.78 -5.04
C ARG A 130 -12.57 -20.18 -3.98
N GLU A 131 -11.50 -19.49 -4.36
CA GLU A 131 -10.68 -18.75 -3.39
C GLU A 131 -11.55 -17.61 -2.85
N ASN A 132 -11.96 -17.72 -1.59
CA ASN A 132 -12.67 -16.65 -0.91
C ASN A 132 -11.67 -15.50 -0.70
N GLY A 133 -12.08 -14.23 -0.65
CA GLY A 133 -11.15 -13.11 -0.43
C GLY A 133 -10.27 -13.26 0.83
N VAL A 134 -10.69 -14.11 1.78
CA VAL A 134 -9.89 -14.53 2.94
C VAL A 134 -8.66 -15.37 2.55
N ASP A 135 -8.79 -16.28 1.59
CA ASP A 135 -7.70 -17.13 1.12
C ASP A 135 -6.62 -16.31 0.42
N GLU A 136 -7.01 -15.32 -0.39
CA GLU A 136 -6.06 -14.38 -1.01
C GLU A 136 -5.29 -13.58 0.04
N ILE A 137 -5.97 -13.04 1.06
CA ILE A 137 -5.32 -12.33 2.17
C ILE A 137 -4.29 -13.24 2.85
N VAL A 138 -4.69 -14.46 3.20
CA VAL A 138 -3.81 -15.41 3.87
C VAL A 138 -2.62 -15.77 2.98
N GLU A 139 -2.83 -16.00 1.68
CA GLU A 139 -1.78 -16.33 0.74
C GLU A 139 -0.72 -15.21 0.65
N GLN A 140 -1.13 -13.94 0.61
CA GLN A 140 -0.20 -12.81 0.60
C GLN A 140 0.61 -12.70 1.90
N ILE A 141 -0.01 -13.03 3.04
CA ILE A 141 0.68 -13.08 4.35
C ILE A 141 1.66 -14.25 4.37
N GLU A 142 1.28 -15.44 3.93
CA GLU A 142 2.15 -16.63 3.89
C GLU A 142 3.35 -16.43 2.95
N LYS A 143 3.14 -15.78 1.79
CA LYS A 143 4.21 -15.41 0.84
C LYS A 143 5.10 -14.27 1.34
N GLY A 144 4.80 -13.68 2.49
CA GLY A 144 5.55 -12.54 3.05
C GLY A 144 5.47 -11.27 2.20
N LYS A 145 4.46 -11.17 1.32
CA LYS A 145 4.20 -9.99 0.50
C LYS A 145 3.49 -8.90 1.30
N MET A 146 2.71 -9.30 2.31
CA MET A 146 2.00 -8.40 3.23
C MET A 146 2.42 -8.63 4.70
N PRO A 147 2.70 -7.56 5.46
CA PRO A 147 2.96 -6.20 4.96
C PRO A 147 4.24 -6.15 4.11
N PRO A 148 4.38 -5.18 3.17
CA PRO A 148 5.58 -5.05 2.35
C PRO A 148 6.85 -4.93 3.20
N LEU A 149 7.95 -5.57 2.78
CA LEU A 149 9.18 -5.68 3.60
C LEU A 149 9.78 -4.34 4.07
N ILE A 150 9.52 -3.25 3.34
CA ILE A 150 9.99 -1.91 3.72
C ILE A 150 9.11 -1.24 4.78
N TYR A 151 7.85 -1.63 4.91
CA TYR A 151 6.89 -0.97 5.79
C TYR A 151 7.31 -1.06 7.28
N PRO A 152 7.79 -2.20 7.81
CA PRO A 152 8.27 -2.29 9.18
C PRO A 152 9.58 -1.55 9.49
N ILE A 153 10.23 -0.94 8.49
CA ILE A 153 11.38 -0.03 8.70
C ILE A 153 10.88 1.29 9.29
N THR A 154 9.75 1.79 8.81
CA THR A 154 9.13 3.03 9.29
C THR A 154 7.97 2.79 10.26
N HIS A 155 7.45 1.57 10.34
CA HIS A 155 6.39 1.14 11.27
C HIS A 155 6.82 -0.09 12.08
N PRO A 156 7.67 0.08 13.12
CA PRO A 156 8.22 -1.06 13.88
C PRO A 156 7.16 -1.95 14.56
N ASN A 157 5.98 -1.39 14.85
CA ASN A 157 4.82 -2.11 15.39
C ASN A 157 4.23 -3.14 14.41
N ALA A 158 4.48 -2.98 13.10
CA ALA A 158 4.06 -3.92 12.06
C ALA A 158 5.05 -5.08 11.87
N ARG A 159 6.15 -5.12 12.64
CA ARG A 159 7.07 -6.27 12.62
C ARG A 159 6.37 -7.48 13.21
N MET A 160 6.36 -8.56 12.45
CA MET A 160 5.61 -9.76 12.77
C MET A 160 6.59 -10.93 12.90
N SER A 161 6.60 -11.58 14.07
CA SER A 161 7.29 -12.86 14.25
C SER A 161 6.54 -13.98 13.52
N ASP A 162 7.14 -15.17 13.40
CA ASP A 162 6.46 -16.32 12.82
C ASP A 162 5.23 -16.73 13.65
N ALA A 163 5.29 -16.55 14.97
CA ALA A 163 4.17 -16.79 15.87
C ALA A 163 3.04 -15.78 15.64
N ASP A 164 3.37 -14.50 15.52
CA ASP A 164 2.40 -13.45 15.21
C ASP A 164 1.76 -13.69 13.83
N ARG A 165 2.53 -14.14 12.85
CA ARG A 165 2.03 -14.48 11.50
C ARG A 165 1.03 -15.62 11.57
N ALA A 166 1.35 -16.68 12.30
CA ALA A 166 0.44 -17.81 12.48
C ALA A 166 -0.84 -17.39 13.22
N GLN A 167 -0.73 -16.57 14.26
CA GLN A 167 -1.87 -16.01 14.98
C GLN A 167 -2.75 -15.14 14.08
N LEU A 168 -2.15 -14.23 13.30
CA LEU A 168 -2.84 -13.35 12.37
C LEU A 168 -3.63 -14.17 11.33
N ILE A 169 -2.99 -15.18 10.73
CA ILE A 169 -3.64 -16.05 9.73
C ILE A 169 -4.82 -16.81 10.36
N ALA A 170 -4.64 -17.37 11.55
CA ALA A 170 -5.70 -18.11 12.24
C ALA A 170 -6.89 -17.19 12.56
N GLY A 171 -6.62 -15.99 13.06
CA GLY A 171 -7.63 -15.01 13.41
C GLY A 171 -8.40 -14.46 12.21
N ILE A 172 -7.71 -14.19 11.09
CA ILE A 172 -8.35 -13.79 9.82
C ILE A 172 -9.33 -14.86 9.35
N ARG A 173 -8.91 -16.14 9.33
CA ARG A 173 -9.80 -17.26 8.95
C ARG A 173 -11.00 -17.39 9.89
N ALA A 174 -10.80 -17.25 11.20
CA ALA A 174 -11.85 -17.38 12.19
C ALA A 174 -12.87 -16.22 12.15
N SER A 175 -12.43 -15.02 11.77
CA SER A 175 -13.25 -13.80 11.81
C SER A 175 -13.95 -13.50 10.49
N LEU A 176 -13.35 -13.88 9.36
CA LEU A 176 -13.81 -13.47 8.02
C LEU A 176 -14.24 -14.65 7.12
N GLY A 177 -13.89 -15.89 7.50
CA GLY A 177 -14.16 -17.12 6.74
C GLY A 177 -15.50 -17.78 7.04
#